data_AF-A0A183L6D0-F1
#
_entry.id   AF-A0A183L6D0-F1
#
_cell.length_a   1.000
_cell.length_b   1.000
_cell.length_c   1.000
_cell.angle_alpha   90.00
_cell.angle_beta   90.00
_cell.angle_gamma   90.00
#
_symmetry.space_group_name_H-M   'P 1'
#
loop_
_entity.id
_entity.type
_entity.pdbx_description
1 polymer ?
#
loop_
_entity_poly.entity_id
_entity_poly.type
_entity_poly.pdbx_seq_one_letter_code
_entity_poly.pdbx_strand_id
1 'polypeptide(L)' 'MTQAVQTAIIPTRADIDPDIFSTMTSLQCFRDQERLVEELLSPV' A
#
# COMPACT_ATOMS: atom_id res chain seq x y z
N MET A 1 -21.25 -2.90 12.24
CA MET A 1 -20.25 -2.07 12.93
C MET A 1 -19.12 -1.84 11.95
N THR A 2 -18.93 -0.62 11.46
CA THR A 2 -17.75 -0.29 10.65
C THR A 2 -16.71 0.18 11.65
N GLN A 3 -15.85 -0.73 12.10
CA GLN A 3 -14.73 -0.37 12.95
C GLN A 3 -13.85 0.59 12.14
N ALA A 4 -13.57 1.78 12.67
CA ALA A 4 -12.65 2.69 12.03
C ALA A 4 -11.26 2.02 12.03
N VAL A 5 -10.75 1.71 10.84
CA VAL A 5 -9.40 1.17 10.68
C VAL A 5 -8.44 2.34 10.81
N GLN A 6 -7.53 2.27 11.78
CA GLN A 6 -6.49 3.27 11.91
C GLN A 6 -5.50 3.10 10.77
N THR A 7 -5.29 4.15 9.99
CA THR A 7 -4.26 4.23 8.95
C THR A 7 -3.18 5.22 9.35
N ALA A 8 -1.98 5.04 8.81
CA ALA A 8 -0.87 5.97 8.93
C ALA A 8 -0.38 6.33 7.53
N ILE A 9 0.15 7.53 7.36
CA ILE A 9 0.80 7.95 6.12
C ILE A 9 2.11 7.18 5.98
N ILE A 10 2.37 6.62 4.80
CA ILE A 10 3.66 6.02 4.44
C ILE A 10 4.56 7.15 3.90
N PRO A 11 5.62 7.57 4.62
CA PRO A 11 6.38 8.76 4.24
C PRO A 11 7.22 8.57 2.98
N THR A 12 7.83 7.40 2.81
CA THR A 12 8.72 7.10 1.69
C THR A 12 8.60 5.65 1.22
N ARG A 13 9.12 5.36 0.03
CA ARG A 13 9.19 3.99 -0.51
C ARG A 13 9.96 3.02 0.40
N ALA A 14 10.93 3.52 1.17
CA ALA A 14 11.70 2.68 2.10
C ALA A 14 10.89 2.24 3.32
N ASP A 15 9.77 2.91 3.61
CA ASP A 15 8.86 2.59 4.70
C ASP A 15 7.78 1.56 4.27
N ILE A 16 7.79 1.10 3.02
CA ILE A 16 6.91 0.04 2.53
C ILE A 16 7.49 -1.32 2.94
N ASP A 17 6.71 -2.10 3.69
CA ASP A 17 7.05 -3.47 4.02
C ASP A 17 7.02 -4.37 2.76
N PRO A 18 8.13 -5.03 2.39
CA PRO A 18 8.21 -5.82 1.17
C PRO A 18 7.33 -7.07 1.17
N ASP A 19 7.07 -7.68 2.33
CA ASP A 19 6.24 -8.89 2.44
C ASP A 19 4.76 -8.53 2.28
N ILE A 20 4.35 -7.41 2.86
CA ILE A 20 3.00 -6.87 2.68
C ILE A 20 2.80 -6.44 1.23
N PHE A 21 3.76 -5.75 0.64
CA PHE A 21 3.69 -5.33 -0.76
C PHE A 21 3.60 -6.55 -1.73
N SER A 22 4.39 -7.59 -1.47
CA SER A 22 4.30 -8.86 -2.22
C SER A 22 2.92 -9.52 -2.06
N THR A 23 2.35 -9.46 -0.85
CA THR A 23 0.99 -9.98 -0.61
C THR A 23 -0.05 -9.17 -1.39
N MET A 24 0.02 -7.83 -1.38
CA MET A 24 -0.89 -6.97 -2.14
C MET A 24 -0.86 -7.28 -3.63
N THR A 25 0.34 -7.39 -4.22
CA THR A 25 0.51 -7.66 -5.66
C THR A 25 0.06 -9.07 -6.06
N SER A 26 0.05 -10.02 -5.12
CA SER A 26 -0.46 -11.39 -5.33
C SER A 26 -2.00 -11.46 -5.43
N LEU A 27 -2.74 -10.44 -4.98
CA LEU A 27 -4.21 -10.40 -5.03
C LEU A 27 -4.79 -10.18 -6.45
N GLN A 28 -3.93 -10.06 -7.47
CA GLN A 28 -4.26 -9.83 -8.88
C GLN A 28 -5.02 -8.53 -9.20
N CYS A 29 -5.47 -7.76 -8.21
CA CYS A 29 -6.05 -6.43 -8.38
C CYS A 29 -4.97 -5.33 -8.45
N PHE A 30 -3.79 -5.57 -7.87
CA PHE A 30 -2.66 -4.63 -7.89
C PHE A 30 -1.49 -5.17 -8.73
N ARG A 31 -1.70 -5.28 -10.05
CA ARG A 31 -0.69 -5.86 -10.97
C ARG A 31 0.41 -4.88 -11.35
N ASP A 32 0.07 -3.59 -11.38
CA ASP A 32 1.02 -2.53 -11.67
C ASP A 32 1.70 -2.10 -10.38
N GLN A 33 2.92 -2.59 -10.16
CA GLN A 33 3.65 -2.38 -8.92
C GLN A 33 4.08 -0.92 -8.75
N GLU A 34 4.52 -0.24 -9.80
CA GLU A 34 4.94 1.15 -9.70
C GLU A 34 3.74 2.05 -9.44
N ARG A 35 2.60 1.81 -10.12
CA ARG A 35 1.37 2.51 -9.79
C ARG A 35 0.92 2.25 -8.36
N LEU A 36 1.03 1.02 -7.85
CA LEU A 36 0.71 0.72 -6.46
C LEU A 36 1.58 1.52 -5.49
N VAL A 37 2.89 1.63 -5.76
CA VAL A 37 3.81 2.46 -4.96
C VAL A 37 3.40 3.92 -5.00
N GLU A 38 3.09 4.47 -6.19
CA GLU A 38 2.64 5.86 -6.34
C GLU A 38 1.37 6.14 -5.52
N GLU A 39 0.38 5.24 -5.58
CA GLU A 39 -0.88 5.39 -4.83
C GLU A 39 -0.66 5.25 -3.31
N LEU A 40 0.23 4.36 -2.87
CA LEU A 40 0.55 4.18 -1.44
C LEU A 40 1.29 5.38 -0.84
N LEU A 41 2.07 6.09 -1.65
CA LEU A 41 2.82 7.28 -1.23
C LEU A 41 2.09 8.58 -1.52
N SER A 42 0.93 8.52 -2.18
CA SER A 42 0.13 9.69 -2.50
C SER A 42 -0.40 10.33 -1.20
N PRO A 43 -0.17 11.64 -0.97
CA PRO A 43 -0.81 12.33 0.13
C PRO A 43 -2.32 12.37 -0.10
N VAL A 44 -3.09 11.99 0.93
CA VAL A 44 -4.56 12.00 0.92
C VAL A 44 -5.11 13.42 0.90
#